data_AF-Q178P0-F1
#
_entry.id   AF-Q178P0-F1
#
_cell.length_a   1.000
_cell.length_b   1.000
_cell.length_c   1.000
_cell.angle_alpha   90.00
_cell.angle_beta   90.00
_cell.angle_gamma   90.00
#
_symmetry.space_group_name_H-M   'P 1'
#
loop_
_entity.id
_entity.type
_entity.pdbx_description
1 polymer ?
#
loop_
_entity_poly.entity_id
_entity_poly.type
_entity_poly.pdbx_seq_one_letter_code
_entity_poly.pdbx_strand_id
1 'polypeptide(L)'
;MQPSSLLGWAVFATIVRLTSPAEAGDDEVAAKRIAMMKCQHYLDMVSIPHDIMTLEMDSRVRKVYSVHCPLQNPYVVGGRRVEKYEFPHMVALGFWARLIWPSGGVTLNYTFQCGGTLISELFVMTAAHCINKDLAIVRVGVVDLNDPDAEDIWIVEKIVHEDYSPETRYDDIALLRLERNVTISLHVRPACLGTDRTERIHRATVTGWGKTSQDSHLSDSLGKVSLDVPSDRKKCARMYRGIGQSPLIDRQICAGSLDGNQDACHGDSGGPLQVFEEGECRYHVVGVVSYGKICGSAEYGLYTRVSRYLGWIVKTAWPDDWSHQEYWESW
;
A
#
# COMPACT_ATOMS: atom_id res chain seq x y z
N MET A 1 16.82 -35.22 -54.37
CA MET A 1 16.58 -33.76 -54.49
C MET A 1 15.22 -33.47 -53.88
N GLN A 2 15.17 -32.48 -53.00
CA GLN A 2 14.19 -32.28 -51.91
C GLN A 2 12.76 -31.93 -52.37
N PRO A 3 11.71 -32.30 -51.62
CA PRO A 3 10.49 -31.51 -51.53
C PRO A 3 10.56 -30.55 -50.33
N SER A 4 10.24 -29.30 -50.60
CA SER A 4 10.21 -28.14 -49.71
C SER A 4 9.13 -28.26 -48.62
N SER A 5 9.53 -28.07 -47.36
CA SER A 5 8.67 -27.88 -46.19
C SER A 5 8.03 -26.49 -46.19
N LEU A 6 6.70 -26.42 -46.25
CA LEU A 6 5.94 -25.22 -45.91
C LEU A 6 5.67 -25.21 -44.39
N LEU A 7 6.38 -24.35 -43.66
CA LEU A 7 6.02 -23.99 -42.28
C LEU A 7 4.83 -23.02 -42.34
N GLY A 8 3.67 -23.47 -41.86
CA GLY A 8 2.54 -22.60 -41.55
C GLY A 8 2.79 -21.85 -40.25
N TRP A 9 2.81 -20.52 -40.31
CA TRP A 9 2.82 -19.65 -39.14
C TRP A 9 1.39 -19.49 -38.65
N ALA A 10 1.05 -20.11 -37.52
CA ALA A 10 -0.19 -19.82 -36.81
C ALA A 10 -0.02 -18.49 -36.04
N VAL A 11 -0.72 -17.46 -36.51
CA VAL A 11 -0.85 -16.19 -35.79
C VAL A 11 -1.83 -16.42 -34.63
N PHE A 12 -1.32 -16.47 -33.40
CA PHE A 12 -2.16 -16.37 -32.22
C PHE A 12 -2.66 -14.93 -32.11
N ALA A 13 -3.92 -14.69 -32.51
CA ALA A 13 -4.62 -13.46 -32.20
C ALA A 13 -5.02 -13.49 -30.71
N THR A 14 -4.37 -12.66 -29.89
CA THR A 14 -4.83 -12.37 -28.53
C THR A 14 -6.18 -11.67 -28.64
N ILE A 15 -7.26 -12.40 -28.33
CA ILE A 15 -8.60 -11.81 -28.19
C ILE A 15 -8.58 -10.97 -26.91
N VAL A 16 -8.45 -9.66 -27.06
CA VAL A 16 -8.77 -8.72 -25.98
C VAL A 16 -10.30 -8.75 -25.82
N ARG A 17 -10.79 -9.45 -24.81
CA ARG A 17 -12.20 -9.37 -24.41
C ARG A 17 -12.46 -7.95 -23.89
N LEU A 18 -13.22 -7.16 -24.64
CA LEU A 18 -13.76 -5.90 -24.17
C LEU A 18 -14.91 -6.23 -23.21
N THR A 19 -14.74 -5.94 -21.92
CA THR A 19 -15.79 -6.05 -20.91
C THR A 19 -16.84 -4.97 -21.11
N SER A 20 -18.12 -5.30 -20.93
CA SER A 20 -19.19 -4.30 -21.04
C SER A 20 -19.18 -3.35 -19.84
N PRO A 21 -19.73 -2.12 -19.96
CA PRO A 21 -19.80 -1.18 -18.83
C PRO A 21 -20.63 -1.69 -17.64
N ALA A 22 -21.60 -2.59 -17.88
CA ALA A 22 -22.39 -3.20 -16.81
C ALA A 22 -21.55 -4.23 -16.03
N GLU A 23 -20.88 -5.14 -16.75
CA GLU A 23 -19.94 -6.11 -16.13
C GLU A 23 -18.79 -5.41 -15.41
N ALA A 24 -18.27 -4.30 -15.95
CA ALA A 24 -17.26 -3.49 -15.28
C ALA A 24 -17.75 -2.85 -13.97
N GLY A 25 -19.05 -2.52 -13.90
CA GLY A 25 -19.68 -2.00 -12.68
C GLY A 25 -19.87 -3.08 -11.62
N ASP A 26 -20.27 -4.29 -12.02
CA ASP A 26 -20.45 -5.43 -11.12
C ASP A 26 -19.10 -5.92 -10.55
N ASP A 27 -18.06 -5.98 -11.39
CA ASP A 27 -16.67 -6.29 -11.00
C ASP A 27 -16.12 -5.29 -9.95
N GLU A 28 -16.51 -4.01 -10.04
CA GLU A 28 -16.07 -2.99 -9.10
C GLU A 28 -16.75 -3.17 -7.72
N VAL A 29 -18.04 -3.50 -7.71
CA VAL A 29 -18.80 -3.78 -6.48
C VAL A 29 -18.29 -5.05 -5.80
N ALA A 30 -18.02 -6.09 -6.59
CA ALA A 30 -17.37 -7.33 -6.18
C ALA A 30 -16.07 -7.09 -5.40
N ALA A 31 -15.15 -6.35 -6.03
CA ALA A 31 -13.83 -6.08 -5.47
C ALA A 31 -13.94 -5.30 -4.16
N LYS A 32 -14.83 -4.30 -4.09
CA LYS A 32 -15.09 -3.54 -2.86
C LYS A 32 -15.59 -4.44 -1.74
N ARG A 33 -16.52 -5.36 -2.03
CA ARG A 33 -17.07 -6.30 -1.04
C ARG A 33 -15.99 -7.21 -0.49
N ILE A 34 -15.15 -7.80 -1.34
CA ILE A 34 -14.07 -8.69 -0.91
C ILE A 34 -13.04 -7.93 -0.07
N ALA A 35 -12.62 -6.73 -0.52
CA ALA A 35 -11.70 -5.89 0.24
C ALA A 35 -12.24 -5.55 1.65
N MET A 36 -13.53 -5.21 1.77
CA MET A 36 -14.16 -4.97 3.07
C MET A 36 -14.25 -6.23 3.94
N MET A 37 -14.57 -7.38 3.35
CA MET A 37 -14.63 -8.66 4.05
C MET A 37 -13.27 -9.06 4.62
N LYS A 38 -12.20 -8.95 3.81
CA LYS A 38 -10.83 -9.27 4.25
C LYS A 38 -10.33 -8.31 5.31
N CYS A 39 -10.63 -7.02 5.18
CA CYS A 39 -10.37 -6.03 6.24
C CYS A 39 -10.99 -6.46 7.58
N GLN A 40 -12.26 -6.88 7.60
CA GLN A 40 -12.91 -7.36 8.83
C GLN A 40 -12.27 -8.66 9.35
N HIS A 41 -11.99 -9.60 8.46
CA HIS A 41 -11.37 -10.88 8.81
C HIS A 41 -10.04 -10.71 9.58
N TYR A 42 -9.16 -9.83 9.11
CA TYR A 42 -7.89 -9.56 9.77
C TYR A 42 -8.03 -8.84 11.12
N LEU A 43 -9.11 -8.07 11.30
CA LEU A 43 -9.43 -7.45 12.60
C LEU A 43 -9.96 -8.47 13.59
N ASP A 44 -10.80 -9.40 13.13
CA ASP A 44 -11.36 -10.45 13.98
C ASP A 44 -10.26 -11.35 14.56
N MET A 45 -9.21 -11.63 13.78
CA MET A 45 -8.03 -12.41 14.21
C MET A 45 -7.27 -11.80 15.39
N VAL A 46 -7.37 -10.49 15.60
CA VAL A 46 -6.66 -9.75 16.65
C VAL A 46 -7.61 -9.16 17.70
N SER A 47 -8.90 -9.47 17.58
CA SER A 47 -9.93 -9.01 18.50
C SER A 47 -9.96 -9.85 19.78
N ILE A 48 -10.15 -9.18 20.92
CA ILE A 48 -10.20 -9.82 22.23
C ILE A 48 -11.67 -9.91 22.67
N PRO A 49 -12.15 -11.08 23.11
CA PRO A 49 -13.51 -11.20 23.63
C PRO A 49 -13.63 -10.56 25.02
N HIS A 50 -14.70 -9.78 25.20
CA HIS A 50 -15.15 -9.22 26.46
C HIS A 50 -16.55 -9.72 26.77
N ASP A 51 -16.77 -10.09 28.03
CA ASP A 51 -18.09 -10.42 28.52
C ASP A 51 -18.76 -9.14 29.02
N ILE A 52 -19.86 -8.74 28.37
CA ILE A 52 -20.69 -7.63 28.80
C ILE A 52 -22.04 -8.14 29.29
N MET A 53 -22.57 -7.48 30.31
CA MET A 53 -23.87 -7.81 30.90
C MET A 53 -24.84 -6.67 30.59
N THR A 54 -25.93 -6.95 29.89
CA THR A 54 -26.93 -5.92 29.54
C THR A 54 -27.84 -5.64 30.74
N LEU A 55 -28.24 -4.37 30.91
CA LEU A 55 -29.20 -3.93 31.93
C LEU A 55 -30.66 -4.25 31.53
N GLU A 56 -30.90 -5.45 31.02
CA GLU A 56 -32.23 -5.96 30.71
C GLU A 56 -32.72 -6.88 31.84
N MET A 57 -34.04 -7.00 32.04
CA MET A 57 -34.62 -7.87 33.09
C MET A 57 -34.23 -9.36 32.93
N ASP A 58 -33.86 -9.78 31.71
CA ASP A 58 -33.24 -11.07 31.40
C ASP A 58 -31.76 -10.83 31.03
N SER A 59 -30.94 -10.54 32.03
CA SER A 59 -29.53 -10.19 31.83
C SER A 59 -28.73 -11.41 31.39
N ARG A 60 -28.44 -11.48 30.09
CA ARG A 60 -27.56 -12.50 29.51
C ARG A 60 -26.17 -11.91 29.28
N VAL A 61 -25.14 -12.68 29.62
CA VAL A 61 -23.77 -12.36 29.24
C VAL A 61 -23.67 -12.42 27.72
N ARG A 62 -23.29 -11.31 27.09
CA ARG A 62 -22.98 -11.25 25.66
C ARG A 62 -21.49 -11.09 25.48
N LYS A 63 -20.91 -11.86 24.56
CA LYS A 63 -19.53 -11.66 24.12
C LYS A 63 -19.49 -10.50 23.12
N VAL A 64 -18.69 -9.50 23.42
CA VAL A 64 -18.35 -8.40 22.52
C VAL A 64 -16.86 -8.46 22.27
N TYR A 65 -16.46 -8.37 21.01
CA TYR A 65 -15.06 -8.38 20.63
C TYR A 65 -14.58 -6.93 20.52
N SER A 66 -13.45 -6.61 21.16
CA SER A 66 -12.82 -5.31 21.02
C SER A 66 -11.35 -5.47 20.66
N VAL A 67 -10.85 -4.60 19.80
CA VAL A 67 -9.41 -4.51 19.55
C VAL A 67 -8.86 -3.53 20.57
N HIS A 68 -7.89 -3.96 21.39
CA HIS A 68 -7.20 -3.02 22.26
C HIS A 68 -6.16 -2.25 21.45
N CYS A 69 -6.36 -0.95 21.35
CA CYS A 69 -5.55 -0.09 20.49
C CYS A 69 -4.75 0.82 21.41
N PRO A 70 -3.41 0.66 21.45
CA PRO A 70 -2.60 1.61 22.19
C PRO A 70 -2.91 3.00 21.61
N LEU A 71 -3.37 3.92 22.47
CA LEU A 71 -3.83 5.25 22.12
C LEU A 71 -2.86 5.92 21.13
N GLN A 72 -3.28 6.04 19.87
CA GLN A 72 -2.51 6.70 18.83
C GLN A 72 -2.92 8.17 18.83
N ASN A 73 -1.96 9.07 19.02
CA ASN A 73 -2.23 10.50 19.04
C ASN A 73 -2.53 10.98 17.60
N PRO A 74 -3.80 11.31 17.26
CA PRO A 74 -4.20 11.58 15.88
C PRO A 74 -3.73 12.95 15.36
N TYR A 75 -3.21 13.81 16.25
CA TYR A 75 -2.72 15.14 15.91
C TYR A 75 -1.21 15.13 15.67
N VAL A 76 -0.82 15.05 14.39
CA VAL A 76 0.57 15.15 13.94
C VAL A 76 0.77 16.50 13.27
N VAL A 77 1.66 17.32 13.83
CA VAL A 77 2.22 18.51 13.20
C VAL A 77 3.74 18.37 13.26
N GLY A 78 4.41 18.38 12.10
CA GLY A 78 5.87 18.54 12.01
C GLY A 78 6.73 17.28 12.00
N GLY A 79 6.19 16.11 11.61
CA GLY A 79 6.95 14.86 11.51
C GLY A 79 7.37 14.30 12.87
N ARG A 80 6.69 13.26 13.37
CA ARG A 80 7.04 12.65 14.67
C ARG A 80 7.52 11.22 14.49
N ARG A 81 8.40 10.79 15.40
CA ARG A 81 8.78 9.39 15.58
C ARG A 81 7.51 8.57 15.80
N VAL A 82 7.42 7.46 15.09
CA VAL A 82 6.33 6.50 15.21
C VAL A 82 6.53 5.66 16.47
N GLU A 83 5.47 5.46 17.24
CA GLU A 83 5.51 4.57 18.39
C GLU A 83 5.51 3.11 17.94
N LYS A 84 6.08 2.22 18.75
CA LYS A 84 6.09 0.79 18.43
C LYS A 84 4.65 0.31 18.19
N TYR A 85 4.44 -0.40 17.08
CA TYR A 85 3.15 -0.99 16.67
C TYR A 85 2.09 -0.01 16.21
N GLU A 86 2.43 1.27 16.01
CA GLU A 86 1.44 2.24 15.57
C GLU A 86 0.93 1.93 14.15
N PHE A 87 1.80 1.48 13.24
CA PHE A 87 1.40 1.12 11.87
C PHE A 87 1.79 -0.33 11.58
N PRO A 88 0.98 -1.31 12.04
CA PRO A 88 1.34 -2.73 11.99
C PRO A 88 1.36 -3.33 10.58
N HIS A 89 0.84 -2.60 9.59
CA HIS A 89 0.88 -2.97 8.18
C HIS A 89 2.09 -2.41 7.44
N MET A 90 2.92 -1.56 8.08
CA MET A 90 4.10 -1.01 7.43
C MET A 90 5.15 -2.07 7.20
N VAL A 91 5.72 -2.06 6.00
CA VAL A 91 6.84 -2.92 5.64
C VAL A 91 7.93 -2.13 4.92
N ALA A 92 9.18 -2.55 5.11
CA ALA A 92 10.34 -2.01 4.40
C ALA A 92 10.80 -2.99 3.32
N LEU A 93 11.13 -2.48 2.14
CA LEU A 93 11.59 -3.29 1.01
C LEU A 93 13.12 -3.30 0.96
N GLY A 94 13.70 -4.49 1.17
CA GLY A 94 15.15 -4.68 1.23
C GLY A 94 15.73 -5.07 -0.13
N PHE A 95 16.71 -4.30 -0.57
CA PHE A 95 17.42 -4.48 -1.84
C PHE A 95 18.85 -4.95 -1.58
N TRP A 96 19.31 -5.95 -2.31
CA TRP A 96 20.70 -6.39 -2.26
C TRP A 96 21.65 -5.23 -2.56
N ALA A 97 22.57 -4.97 -1.64
CA ALA A 97 23.57 -3.94 -1.77
C ALA A 97 24.96 -4.47 -1.40
N ARG A 98 25.94 -4.05 -2.20
CA ARG A 98 27.36 -4.28 -1.92
C ARG A 98 27.90 -3.08 -1.15
N LEU A 99 28.07 -3.24 0.16
CA LEU A 99 28.64 -2.20 1.01
C LEU A 99 30.16 -2.34 1.03
N ILE A 100 30.85 -1.26 0.67
CA ILE A 100 32.32 -1.17 0.67
C ILE A 100 32.72 -0.35 1.89
N TRP A 101 33.44 -0.98 2.81
CA TRP A 101 33.93 -0.34 4.01
C TRP A 101 35.21 0.47 3.73
N PRO A 102 35.49 1.54 4.50
CA PRO A 102 36.73 2.30 4.37
C PRO A 102 38.01 1.47 4.53
N SER A 103 37.91 0.34 5.24
CA SER A 103 38.99 -0.64 5.41
C SER A 103 39.25 -1.54 4.19
N GLY A 104 38.48 -1.39 3.11
CA GLY A 104 38.57 -2.21 1.89
C GLY A 104 37.77 -3.52 1.95
N GLY A 105 37.09 -3.81 3.06
CA GLY A 105 36.18 -4.95 3.20
C GLY A 105 34.88 -4.76 2.42
N VAL A 106 34.32 -5.86 1.91
CA VAL A 106 33.02 -5.87 1.21
C VAL A 106 32.05 -6.75 1.97
N THR A 107 30.89 -6.20 2.34
CA THR A 107 29.78 -6.96 2.92
C THR A 107 28.56 -6.88 2.02
N LEU A 108 27.85 -7.99 1.84
CA LEU A 108 26.51 -7.99 1.25
C LEU A 108 25.51 -7.74 2.36
N ASN A 109 24.68 -6.72 2.20
CA ASN A 109 23.59 -6.41 3.12
C ASN A 109 22.39 -5.87 2.33
N TYR A 110 21.29 -5.62 3.01
CA TYR A 110 20.14 -4.94 2.43
C TYR A 110 20.22 -3.45 2.64
N THR A 111 19.82 -2.69 1.62
CA THR A 111 19.44 -1.28 1.76
C THR A 111 17.94 -1.15 1.59
N PHE A 112 17.31 -0.32 2.40
CA PHE A 112 15.87 -0.08 2.34
C PHE A 112 15.61 1.25 1.64
N GLN A 113 15.06 1.19 0.42
CA GLN A 113 14.85 2.37 -0.43
C GLN A 113 13.37 2.64 -0.73
N CYS A 114 12.52 1.65 -0.48
CA CYS A 114 11.08 1.74 -0.63
C CYS A 114 10.38 1.11 0.58
N GLY A 115 9.16 1.55 0.81
CA GLY A 115 8.21 0.91 1.71
C GLY A 115 7.15 0.10 0.96
N GLY A 116 6.25 -0.47 1.73
CA GLY A 116 5.06 -1.14 1.24
C GLY A 116 3.98 -1.19 2.32
N THR A 117 2.88 -1.81 1.96
CA THR A 117 1.73 -2.08 2.83
C THR A 117 1.45 -3.56 2.83
N LEU A 118 1.42 -4.20 3.99
CA LEU A 118 0.88 -5.54 4.13
C LEU A 118 -0.63 -5.51 3.88
N ILE A 119 -1.12 -6.29 2.90
CA ILE A 119 -2.54 -6.35 2.53
C ILE A 119 -3.17 -7.72 2.79
N SER A 120 -2.35 -8.75 2.98
CA SER A 120 -2.75 -10.09 3.46
C SER A 120 -1.56 -10.75 4.17
N GLU A 121 -1.70 -12.00 4.62
CA GLU A 121 -0.60 -12.78 5.18
C GLU A 121 0.53 -13.04 4.16
N LEU A 122 0.22 -12.99 2.87
CA LEU A 122 1.12 -13.37 1.78
C LEU A 122 1.42 -12.26 0.79
N PHE A 123 0.70 -11.14 0.82
CA PHE A 123 0.83 -10.07 -0.16
C PHE A 123 1.15 -8.73 0.47
N VAL A 124 2.10 -8.06 -0.16
CA VAL A 124 2.46 -6.66 0.10
C VAL A 124 2.15 -5.84 -1.13
N MET A 125 1.49 -4.70 -0.94
CA MET A 125 1.27 -3.67 -1.96
C MET A 125 2.37 -2.62 -1.89
N THR A 126 2.91 -2.22 -3.04
CA THR A 126 3.93 -1.17 -3.18
C THR A 126 3.80 -0.46 -4.53
N ALA A 127 4.72 0.45 -4.84
CA ALA A 127 4.79 1.11 -6.14
C ALA A 127 5.53 0.23 -7.16
N ALA A 128 5.08 0.26 -8.42
CA ALA A 128 5.72 -0.49 -9.50
C ALA A 128 7.17 -0.05 -9.74
N HIS A 129 7.47 1.24 -9.55
CA HIS A 129 8.84 1.74 -9.71
C HIS A 129 9.84 1.23 -8.65
N CYS A 130 9.35 0.67 -7.54
CA CYS A 130 10.20 0.02 -6.54
C CYS A 130 10.65 -1.38 -6.99
N ILE A 131 10.08 -1.91 -8.06
CA ILE A 131 10.37 -3.26 -8.54
C ILE A 131 11.63 -3.25 -9.41
N ASN A 132 12.68 -3.89 -8.89
CA ASN A 132 13.91 -4.13 -9.65
C ASN A 132 14.50 -5.52 -9.32
N LYS A 133 15.61 -5.86 -9.96
CA LYS A 133 16.29 -7.16 -9.79
C LYS A 133 16.89 -7.36 -8.40
N ASP A 134 17.26 -6.27 -7.71
CA ASP A 134 17.95 -6.31 -6.43
C ASP A 134 16.97 -6.39 -5.25
N LEU A 135 15.70 -6.05 -5.45
CA LEU A 135 14.62 -6.25 -4.47
C LEU A 135 14.52 -7.73 -4.06
N ALA A 136 14.70 -8.02 -2.78
CA ALA A 136 14.91 -9.38 -2.30
C ALA A 136 13.93 -9.78 -1.19
N ILE A 137 13.75 -8.89 -0.21
CA ILE A 137 13.01 -9.19 1.01
C ILE A 137 11.99 -8.11 1.34
N VAL A 138 11.03 -8.49 2.17
CA VAL A 138 10.18 -7.60 2.95
C VAL A 138 10.57 -7.73 4.42
N ARG A 139 10.80 -6.59 5.08
CA ARG A 139 11.00 -6.50 6.53
C ARG A 139 9.73 -5.98 7.21
N VAL A 140 9.23 -6.70 8.21
CA VAL A 140 7.94 -6.41 8.86
C VAL A 140 8.10 -6.16 10.36
N GLY A 141 7.14 -5.45 10.97
CA GLY A 141 7.01 -5.35 12.44
C GLY A 141 8.02 -4.45 13.15
N VAL A 142 8.75 -3.63 12.40
CA VAL A 142 9.82 -2.79 12.93
C VAL A 142 9.45 -1.30 12.90
N VAL A 143 9.96 -0.55 13.88
CA VAL A 143 10.04 0.92 13.80
C VAL A 143 11.45 1.32 13.40
N ASP A 144 12.48 0.66 13.93
CA ASP A 144 13.87 0.89 13.58
C ASP A 144 14.33 -0.19 12.58
N LEU A 145 14.90 0.20 11.44
CA LEU A 145 15.41 -0.73 10.44
C LEU A 145 16.58 -1.57 10.97
N ASN A 146 17.26 -1.14 12.04
CA ASN A 146 18.33 -1.89 12.69
C ASN A 146 17.84 -2.75 13.86
N ASP A 147 16.51 -2.88 14.06
CA ASP A 147 15.95 -3.72 15.13
C ASP A 147 16.43 -5.18 14.97
N PRO A 148 17.10 -5.77 15.97
CA PRO A 148 17.58 -7.15 15.90
C PRO A 148 16.45 -8.18 15.85
N ASP A 149 15.25 -7.81 16.29
CA ASP A 149 14.06 -8.66 16.25
C ASP A 149 13.28 -8.50 14.93
N ALA A 150 13.86 -7.81 13.94
CA ALA A 150 13.28 -7.65 12.61
C ALA A 150 13.03 -9.00 11.93
N GLU A 151 11.83 -9.16 11.36
CA GLU A 151 11.48 -10.33 10.57
C GLU A 151 11.63 -10.02 9.08
N ASP A 152 12.60 -10.70 8.44
CA ASP A 152 12.82 -10.65 6.99
C ASP A 152 12.16 -11.85 6.31
N ILE A 153 11.42 -11.58 5.23
CA ILE A 153 10.70 -12.59 4.44
C ILE A 153 11.05 -12.42 2.97
N TRP A 154 11.41 -13.52 2.31
CA TRP A 154 11.76 -13.49 0.88
C TRP A 154 10.55 -13.18 0.00
N ILE A 155 10.81 -12.45 -1.06
CA ILE A 155 9.86 -12.20 -2.14
C ILE A 155 10.03 -13.29 -3.19
N VAL A 156 8.97 -14.06 -3.44
CA VAL A 156 8.97 -15.13 -4.45
C VAL A 156 8.35 -14.70 -5.77
N GLU A 157 7.54 -13.65 -5.77
CA GLU A 157 6.91 -13.12 -6.97
C GLU A 157 6.78 -11.60 -6.89
N LYS A 158 7.02 -10.93 -8.01
CA LYS A 158 6.92 -9.47 -8.18
C LYS A 158 5.92 -9.21 -9.30
N ILE A 159 4.74 -8.73 -8.97
CA ILE A 159 3.61 -8.59 -9.88
C ILE A 159 3.39 -7.10 -10.13
N VAL A 160 3.88 -6.61 -11.26
CA VAL A 160 3.73 -5.20 -11.68
C VAL A 160 2.41 -5.06 -12.44
N HIS A 161 1.64 -4.01 -12.16
CA HIS A 161 0.42 -3.72 -12.92
C HIS A 161 0.73 -3.60 -14.42
N GLU A 162 -0.10 -4.21 -15.25
CA GLU A 162 0.18 -4.45 -16.67
C GLU A 162 0.25 -3.16 -17.48
N ASP A 163 -0.49 -2.14 -17.04
CA ASP A 163 -0.53 -0.80 -17.64
C ASP A 163 0.55 0.16 -17.11
N TYR A 164 1.45 -0.28 -16.22
CA TYR A 164 2.48 0.60 -15.64
C TYR A 164 3.40 1.18 -16.72
N SER A 165 3.54 2.52 -16.74
CA SER A 165 4.51 3.22 -17.60
C SER A 165 5.61 3.87 -16.77
N PRO A 166 6.89 3.45 -16.93
CA PRO A 166 8.03 4.08 -16.27
C PRO A 166 8.22 5.56 -16.63
N GLU A 167 7.82 5.96 -17.85
CA GLU A 167 7.98 7.31 -18.40
C GLU A 167 7.00 8.29 -17.76
N THR A 168 5.72 7.90 -17.67
CA THR A 168 4.67 8.78 -17.13
C THR A 168 4.38 8.56 -15.65
N ARG A 169 4.84 7.42 -15.09
CA ARG A 169 4.49 6.92 -13.74
C ARG A 169 2.97 6.76 -13.56
N TYR A 170 2.26 6.48 -14.65
CA TYR A 170 0.88 6.00 -14.57
C TYR A 170 0.84 4.54 -14.16
N ASP A 171 -0.23 4.18 -13.46
CA ASP A 171 -0.46 2.81 -12.99
C ASP A 171 0.71 2.25 -12.15
N ASP A 172 1.33 3.15 -11.36
CA ASP A 172 2.48 2.87 -10.50
C ASP A 172 2.07 2.11 -9.23
N ILE A 173 1.74 0.84 -9.40
CA ILE A 173 1.36 -0.09 -8.34
C ILE A 173 1.87 -1.50 -8.65
N ALA A 174 2.31 -2.20 -7.62
CA ALA A 174 2.75 -3.59 -7.70
C ALA A 174 2.33 -4.37 -6.45
N LEU A 175 2.22 -5.69 -6.60
CA LEU A 175 2.06 -6.65 -5.52
C LEU A 175 3.30 -7.54 -5.42
N LEU A 176 3.69 -7.84 -4.19
CA LEU A 176 4.76 -8.77 -3.88
C LEU A 176 4.15 -9.97 -3.19
N ARG A 177 4.41 -11.18 -3.71
CA ARG A 177 4.05 -12.43 -3.03
C ARG A 177 5.22 -12.87 -2.16
N LEU A 178 4.93 -13.12 -0.89
CA LEU A 178 5.90 -13.57 0.10
C LEU A 178 6.12 -15.09 0.02
N GLU A 179 7.30 -15.54 0.42
CA GLU A 179 7.66 -16.97 0.48
C GLU A 179 6.77 -17.75 1.47
N ARG A 180 6.39 -17.09 2.57
CA ARG A 180 5.59 -17.68 3.65
C ARG A 180 4.64 -16.65 4.24
N ASN A 181 3.61 -17.15 4.91
CA ASN A 181 2.66 -16.31 5.64
C ASN A 181 3.37 -15.54 6.75
N VAL A 182 3.02 -14.27 6.88
CA VAL A 182 3.31 -13.44 8.05
C VAL A 182 2.42 -13.91 9.20
N THR A 183 2.97 -13.93 10.42
CA THR A 183 2.18 -14.24 11.62
C THR A 183 1.37 -13.01 12.02
N ILE A 184 0.06 -13.08 11.84
CA ILE A 184 -0.84 -11.98 12.20
C ILE A 184 -0.86 -11.78 13.72
N SER A 185 -0.65 -10.54 14.13
CA SER A 185 -0.64 -10.10 15.53
C SER A 185 -1.07 -8.64 15.63
N LEU A 186 -1.14 -8.10 16.86
CA LEU A 186 -1.34 -6.66 17.06
C LEU A 186 -0.20 -5.81 16.49
N HIS A 187 0.97 -6.42 16.26
CA HIS A 187 2.20 -5.75 15.83
C HIS A 187 2.42 -5.83 14.32
N VAL A 188 1.91 -6.90 13.70
CA VAL A 188 2.02 -7.15 12.26
C VAL A 188 0.67 -7.63 11.76
N ARG A 189 -0.04 -6.80 11.01
CA ARG A 189 -1.33 -7.16 10.41
C ARG A 189 -1.63 -6.33 9.18
N PRO A 190 -2.42 -6.86 8.23
CA PRO A 190 -2.82 -6.12 7.04
C PRO A 190 -3.56 -4.81 7.34
N ALA A 191 -3.39 -3.83 6.46
CA ALA A 191 -4.27 -2.68 6.40
C ALA A 191 -5.50 -2.95 5.54
N CYS A 192 -6.53 -2.13 5.75
CA CYS A 192 -7.70 -2.14 4.89
C CYS A 192 -7.42 -1.35 3.61
N LEU A 193 -8.00 -1.79 2.49
CA LEU A 193 -7.89 -1.06 1.23
C LEU A 193 -8.96 0.03 1.15
N GLY A 194 -8.55 1.22 0.73
CA GLY A 194 -9.46 2.35 0.53
C GLY A 194 -10.52 2.05 -0.52
N THR A 195 -11.78 2.32 -0.17
CA THR A 195 -12.96 2.22 -1.06
C THR A 195 -13.62 3.59 -1.22
N ASP A 196 -14.78 3.68 -1.87
CA ASP A 196 -15.54 4.93 -2.04
C ASP A 196 -15.82 5.68 -0.73
N ARG A 197 -15.96 4.94 0.38
CA ARG A 197 -16.16 5.50 1.73
C ARG A 197 -14.99 6.38 2.18
N THR A 198 -13.82 6.18 1.59
CA THR A 198 -12.57 6.88 1.89
C THR A 198 -12.21 7.93 0.83
N GLU A 199 -13.13 8.28 -0.08
CA GLU A 199 -12.87 9.30 -1.11
C GLU A 199 -13.03 10.74 -0.61
N ARG A 200 -13.80 10.96 0.46
CA ARG A 200 -14.00 12.28 1.08
C ARG A 200 -13.03 12.52 2.23
N ILE A 201 -11.75 12.36 1.95
CA ILE A 201 -10.67 12.61 2.91
C ILE A 201 -10.12 14.02 2.72
N HIS A 202 -9.94 14.74 3.82
CA HIS A 202 -9.32 16.06 3.82
C HIS A 202 -7.89 16.03 4.36
N ARG A 203 -7.55 14.97 5.09
CA ARG A 203 -6.25 14.75 5.68
C ARG A 203 -5.93 13.26 5.67
N ALA A 204 -4.69 12.94 5.37
CA ALA A 204 -4.18 11.58 5.37
C ALA A 204 -2.75 11.57 5.91
N THR A 205 -2.37 10.44 6.48
CA THR A 205 -1.04 10.23 7.02
C THR A 205 -0.19 9.46 6.03
N VAL A 206 1.05 9.89 5.83
CA VAL A 206 2.09 9.10 5.16
C VAL A 206 3.08 8.62 6.19
N THR A 207 3.56 7.40 6.02
CA THR A 207 4.55 6.78 6.90
C THR A 207 5.65 6.12 6.09
N GLY A 208 6.89 6.24 6.57
CA GLY A 208 8.03 5.56 5.99
C GLY A 208 9.35 5.94 6.64
N TRP A 209 10.43 5.37 6.11
CA TRP A 209 11.82 5.56 6.54
C TRP A 209 12.55 6.57 5.67
N GLY A 210 11.78 7.39 4.95
CA GLY A 210 12.33 8.42 4.09
C GLY A 210 13.10 9.50 4.85
N LYS A 211 13.83 10.29 4.06
CA LYS A 211 14.51 11.51 4.49
C LYS A 211 13.52 12.45 5.16
N THR A 212 13.93 13.12 6.23
CA THR A 212 13.11 14.13 6.92
C THR A 212 13.33 15.54 6.36
N SER A 213 14.37 15.73 5.54
CA SER A 213 14.68 16.95 4.79
C SER A 213 15.56 16.65 3.58
N GLN A 214 15.67 17.59 2.63
CA GLN A 214 16.46 17.44 1.39
C GLN A 214 17.93 17.05 1.67
N ASP A 215 18.52 17.59 2.74
CA ASP A 215 19.90 17.37 3.15
C ASP A 215 20.10 16.24 4.18
N SER A 216 19.01 15.61 4.64
CA SER A 216 19.09 14.50 5.59
C SER A 216 19.44 13.16 4.92
N HIS A 217 20.04 12.26 5.70
CA HIS A 217 20.16 10.84 5.33
C HIS A 217 18.80 10.14 5.48
N LEU A 218 18.66 8.95 4.89
CA LEU A 218 17.52 8.07 5.18
C LEU A 218 17.44 7.85 6.70
N SER A 219 16.23 7.80 7.23
CA SER A 219 16.02 7.59 8.66
C SER A 219 15.92 6.10 8.94
N ASP A 220 16.74 5.60 9.86
CA ASP A 220 16.58 4.22 10.34
C ASP A 220 15.29 4.06 11.16
N SER A 221 14.75 5.15 11.72
CA SER A 221 13.50 5.13 12.48
C SER A 221 12.30 5.56 11.61
N LEU A 222 11.20 4.82 11.74
CA LEU A 222 9.94 5.09 11.05
C LEU A 222 9.37 6.44 11.47
N GLY A 223 9.02 7.25 10.47
CA GLY A 223 8.40 8.56 10.63
C GLY A 223 6.96 8.57 10.12
N LYS A 224 6.18 9.54 10.60
CA LYS A 224 4.83 9.84 10.10
C LYS A 224 4.64 11.33 9.87
N VAL A 225 3.88 11.68 8.84
CA VAL A 225 3.50 13.05 8.51
C VAL A 225 2.03 13.11 8.12
N SER A 226 1.32 14.13 8.58
CA SER A 226 -0.07 14.38 8.17
C SER A 226 -0.09 15.40 7.03
N LEU A 227 -0.78 15.06 5.95
CA LEU A 227 -0.84 15.82 4.71
C LEU A 227 -2.29 16.19 4.40
N ASP A 228 -2.49 17.38 3.84
CA ASP A 228 -3.80 17.79 3.36
C ASP A 228 -4.09 17.18 1.99
N VAL A 229 -5.32 16.70 1.83
CA VAL A 229 -5.84 16.19 0.55
C VAL A 229 -6.77 17.25 -0.03
N PRO A 230 -6.45 17.85 -1.19
CA PRO A 230 -7.23 18.94 -1.73
C PRO A 230 -8.60 18.45 -2.23
N SER A 231 -9.67 19.07 -1.71
CA SER A 231 -11.04 18.79 -2.18
C SER A 231 -11.24 19.13 -3.67
N ASP A 232 -10.52 20.13 -4.19
CA ASP A 232 -10.48 20.45 -5.63
C ASP A 232 -9.22 19.86 -6.27
N ARG A 233 -9.39 18.70 -6.91
CA ARG A 233 -8.36 18.01 -7.70
C ARG A 233 -7.74 18.88 -8.80
N LYS A 234 -8.46 19.90 -9.29
CA LYS A 234 -7.92 20.82 -10.30
C LYS A 234 -6.76 21.67 -9.75
N LYS A 235 -6.68 21.89 -8.44
CA LYS A 235 -5.53 22.56 -7.81
C LYS A 235 -4.24 21.81 -8.08
N CYS A 236 -4.23 20.51 -7.81
CA CYS A 236 -3.10 19.65 -8.09
C CYS A 236 -2.82 19.54 -9.60
N ALA A 237 -3.86 19.33 -10.42
CA ALA A 237 -3.68 19.20 -11.87
C ALA A 237 -3.07 20.45 -12.53
N ARG A 238 -3.38 21.66 -12.04
CA ARG A 238 -2.77 22.91 -12.54
C ARG A 238 -1.29 23.00 -12.20
N MET A 239 -0.89 22.55 -11.01
CA MET A 239 0.50 22.56 -10.56
C MET A 239 1.38 21.69 -11.47
N TYR A 240 0.96 20.45 -11.74
CA TYR A 240 1.72 19.52 -12.59
C TYR A 240 1.76 19.92 -14.07
N ARG A 241 0.69 20.54 -14.59
CA ARG A 241 0.72 21.14 -15.94
C ARG A 241 1.75 22.27 -16.06
N GLY A 242 1.94 23.06 -15.02
CA GLY A 242 2.87 24.20 -15.02
C GLY A 242 4.34 23.80 -15.13
N ILE A 243 4.69 22.60 -14.70
CA ILE A 243 6.08 22.06 -14.70
C ILE A 243 6.36 21.10 -15.86
N GLY A 244 5.47 21.01 -16.86
CA GLY A 244 5.65 20.17 -18.05
C GLY A 244 5.53 18.66 -17.78
N GLN A 245 4.96 18.26 -16.64
CA GLN A 245 4.73 16.85 -16.30
C GLN A 245 3.44 16.32 -16.93
N SER A 246 3.33 14.99 -17.02
CA SER A 246 2.14 14.30 -17.52
C SER A 246 0.87 14.75 -16.77
N PRO A 247 -0.28 14.90 -17.46
CA PRO A 247 -1.53 15.31 -16.83
C PRO A 247 -1.96 14.37 -15.70
N LEU A 248 -2.59 14.91 -14.66
CA LEU A 248 -3.14 14.09 -13.58
C LEU A 248 -4.32 13.23 -14.09
N ILE A 249 -4.25 11.91 -13.90
CA ILE A 249 -5.31 10.93 -14.28
C ILE A 249 -6.14 10.46 -13.08
N ASP A 250 -7.37 9.98 -13.30
CA ASP A 250 -8.31 9.66 -12.20
C ASP A 250 -7.79 8.56 -11.26
N ARG A 251 -6.83 7.77 -11.73
CA ARG A 251 -6.12 6.74 -10.96
C ARG A 251 -5.01 7.26 -10.04
N GLN A 252 -4.90 8.57 -9.90
CA GLN A 252 -3.96 9.24 -9.00
C GLN A 252 -4.70 10.09 -7.96
N ILE A 253 -4.12 10.22 -6.77
CA ILE A 253 -4.56 11.13 -5.71
C ILE A 253 -3.40 12.04 -5.32
N CYS A 254 -3.71 13.28 -4.96
CA CYS A 254 -2.71 14.24 -4.52
C CYS A 254 -2.82 14.47 -3.02
N ALA A 255 -1.69 14.57 -2.34
CA ALA A 255 -1.63 14.97 -0.93
C ALA A 255 -0.36 15.79 -0.69
N GLY A 256 -0.42 16.75 0.23
CA GLY A 256 0.73 17.58 0.55
C GLY A 256 0.37 18.68 1.53
N SER A 257 1.39 19.34 2.08
CA SER A 257 1.20 20.52 2.91
C SER A 257 1.53 21.79 2.12
N LEU A 258 0.60 22.76 2.13
CA LEU A 258 0.79 24.06 1.50
C LEU A 258 1.54 25.06 2.39
N ASP A 259 1.75 24.74 3.66
CA ASP A 259 2.52 25.56 4.60
C ASP A 259 4.05 25.33 4.50
N GLY A 260 4.48 24.35 3.69
CA GLY A 260 5.89 24.03 3.44
C GLY A 260 6.65 23.42 4.63
N ASN A 261 5.97 23.12 5.74
CA ASN A 261 6.62 22.66 6.98
C ASN A 261 6.53 21.14 7.19
N GLN A 262 5.81 20.40 6.33
CA GLN A 262 5.45 18.99 6.53
C GLN A 262 5.45 18.23 5.20
N ASP A 263 6.33 17.24 5.07
CA ASP A 263 6.57 16.55 3.79
C ASP A 263 6.72 15.03 3.91
N ALA A 264 6.13 14.32 2.95
CA ALA A 264 6.59 12.98 2.56
C ALA A 264 7.77 13.16 1.58
N CYS A 265 8.82 12.36 1.73
CA CYS A 265 10.11 12.63 1.10
C CYS A 265 10.77 11.33 0.60
N HIS A 266 11.97 11.43 0.01
CA HIS A 266 12.71 10.30 -0.54
C HIS A 266 12.85 9.15 0.46
N GLY A 267 12.43 7.94 0.09
CA GLY A 267 12.49 6.73 0.93
C GLY A 267 11.14 6.31 1.53
N ASP A 268 10.09 7.11 1.34
CA ASP A 268 8.69 6.69 1.58
C ASP A 268 8.06 6.04 0.33
N SER A 269 8.77 5.99 -0.81
CA SER A 269 8.30 5.42 -2.08
C SER A 269 7.68 4.05 -1.90
N GLY A 270 6.50 3.82 -2.48
CA GLY A 270 5.75 2.58 -2.32
C GLY A 270 5.05 2.39 -0.98
N GLY A 271 5.29 3.26 0.01
CA GLY A 271 4.57 3.27 1.28
C GLY A 271 3.13 3.78 1.15
N PRO A 272 2.31 3.64 2.21
CA PRO A 272 0.91 4.04 2.20
C PRO A 272 0.72 5.54 2.47
N LEU A 273 -0.21 6.11 1.71
CA LEU A 273 -1.04 7.24 2.13
C LEU A 273 -2.31 6.65 2.74
N GLN A 274 -2.63 7.01 3.97
CA GLN A 274 -3.62 6.28 4.77
C GLN A 274 -4.44 7.17 5.69
N VAL A 275 -5.66 6.73 5.99
CA VAL A 275 -6.54 7.36 6.96
C VAL A 275 -6.86 6.39 8.09
N PHE A 276 -6.94 6.92 9.31
CA PHE A 276 -7.30 6.14 10.48
C PHE A 276 -8.82 6.20 10.69
N GLU A 277 -9.44 5.04 10.87
CA GLU A 277 -10.84 4.96 11.27
C GLU A 277 -10.92 4.86 12.80
N GLU A 278 -11.27 5.99 13.43
CA GLU A 278 -11.42 6.09 14.88
C GLU A 278 -12.49 5.10 15.39
N GLY A 279 -12.15 4.32 16.41
CA GLY A 279 -13.02 3.32 17.02
C GLY A 279 -12.84 1.89 16.50
N GLU A 280 -12.32 1.72 15.28
CA GLU A 280 -12.11 0.38 14.66
C GLU A 280 -10.64 0.00 14.52
N CYS A 281 -9.74 0.93 14.90
CA CYS A 281 -8.30 0.71 15.04
C CYS A 281 -7.61 0.13 13.81
N ARG A 282 -8.06 0.61 12.67
CA ARG A 282 -7.59 0.19 11.37
C ARG A 282 -7.26 1.39 10.52
N TYR A 283 -6.27 1.18 9.68
CA TYR A 283 -5.92 2.13 8.65
C TYR A 283 -6.51 1.67 7.33
N HIS A 284 -7.05 2.64 6.59
CA HIS A 284 -7.42 2.45 5.20
C HIS A 284 -6.37 3.09 4.32
N VAL A 285 -5.72 2.31 3.47
CA VAL A 285 -4.75 2.80 2.51
C VAL A 285 -5.47 3.33 1.29
N VAL A 286 -5.44 4.66 1.14
CA VAL A 286 -6.15 5.39 0.08
C VAL A 286 -5.21 5.72 -1.08
N GLY A 287 -3.90 5.66 -0.86
CA GLY A 287 -2.91 5.84 -1.92
C GLY A 287 -1.59 5.11 -1.66
N VAL A 288 -0.81 4.93 -2.72
CA VAL A 288 0.56 4.42 -2.68
C VAL A 288 1.51 5.54 -3.11
N VAL A 289 2.55 5.83 -2.33
CA VAL A 289 3.52 6.90 -2.61
C VAL A 289 4.22 6.62 -3.95
N SER A 290 4.03 7.51 -4.94
CA SER A 290 4.52 7.32 -6.30
C SER A 290 5.64 8.31 -6.64
N TYR A 291 5.35 9.58 -6.91
CA TYR A 291 6.37 10.60 -7.22
C TYR A 291 5.84 12.03 -7.01
N GLY A 292 6.72 13.01 -7.16
CA GLY A 292 6.28 14.38 -7.50
C GLY A 292 6.47 15.47 -6.46
N LYS A 293 7.30 15.28 -5.42
CA LYS A 293 7.66 16.38 -4.54
C LYS A 293 9.15 16.44 -4.24
N ILE A 294 9.74 17.64 -4.34
CA ILE A 294 11.02 17.97 -3.72
C ILE A 294 10.75 18.20 -2.24
N CYS A 295 11.42 17.45 -1.35
CA CYS A 295 11.26 17.60 0.09
C CYS A 295 11.47 19.05 0.53
N GLY A 296 10.58 19.61 1.34
CA GLY A 296 10.61 21.02 1.76
C GLY A 296 9.84 22.00 0.86
N SER A 297 9.24 21.54 -0.25
CA SER A 297 8.52 22.43 -1.17
C SER A 297 7.05 22.64 -0.77
N ALA A 298 6.40 23.73 -1.22
CA ALA A 298 4.96 23.93 -1.03
C ALA A 298 4.14 23.27 -2.16
N GLU A 299 4.39 21.99 -2.42
CA GLU A 299 3.78 21.24 -3.53
C GLU A 299 2.99 20.01 -3.05
N TYR A 300 2.09 19.52 -3.90
CA TYR A 300 1.42 18.23 -3.72
C TYR A 300 2.26 17.08 -4.28
N GLY A 301 2.46 16.01 -3.51
CA GLY A 301 2.93 14.73 -4.03
C GLY A 301 1.82 13.97 -4.76
N LEU A 302 2.20 13.09 -5.68
CA LEU A 302 1.30 12.14 -6.35
C LEU A 302 1.41 10.75 -5.76
N TYR A 303 0.24 10.16 -5.62
CA TYR A 303 0.04 8.84 -5.09
C TYR A 303 -0.87 8.06 -6.03
N THR A 304 -0.63 6.77 -6.19
CA THR A 304 -1.52 5.89 -6.94
C THR A 304 -2.78 5.66 -6.13
N ARG A 305 -3.97 5.95 -6.68
CA ARG A 305 -5.26 5.88 -5.96
C ARG A 305 -5.74 4.43 -5.83
N VAL A 306 -5.66 3.87 -4.62
CA VAL A 306 -5.94 2.44 -4.36
C VAL A 306 -7.35 2.01 -4.78
N SER A 307 -8.37 2.86 -4.57
CA SER A 307 -9.76 2.53 -4.92
C SER A 307 -9.97 2.18 -6.39
N ARG A 308 -9.09 2.67 -7.29
CA ARG A 308 -9.14 2.39 -8.73
C ARG A 308 -8.47 1.08 -9.15
N TYR A 309 -7.80 0.40 -8.23
CA TYR A 309 -7.10 -0.87 -8.50
C TYR A 309 -7.65 -2.04 -7.68
N LEU A 310 -8.76 -1.87 -6.96
CA LEU A 310 -9.33 -2.93 -6.11
C LEU A 310 -9.58 -4.22 -6.89
N GLY A 311 -10.13 -4.14 -8.11
CA GLY A 311 -10.37 -5.31 -8.94
C GLY A 311 -9.08 -6.08 -9.25
N TRP A 312 -8.02 -5.37 -9.65
CA TRP A 312 -6.71 -5.97 -9.90
C TRP A 312 -6.07 -6.55 -8.63
N ILE A 313 -6.14 -5.81 -7.52
CA ILE A 313 -5.58 -6.24 -6.22
C ILE A 313 -6.28 -7.51 -5.75
N VAL A 314 -7.61 -7.54 -5.75
CA VAL A 314 -8.41 -8.66 -5.24
C VAL A 314 -8.23 -9.91 -6.10
N LYS A 315 -8.30 -9.77 -7.43
CA LYS A 315 -8.07 -10.89 -8.37
C LYS A 315 -6.70 -11.55 -8.16
N THR A 316 -5.70 -10.76 -7.79
CA THR A 316 -4.33 -11.23 -7.60
C THR A 316 -4.09 -11.80 -6.19
N ALA A 317 -4.49 -11.06 -5.15
CA ALA A 317 -4.19 -11.42 -3.76
C ALA A 317 -5.17 -12.43 -3.15
N TRP A 318 -6.41 -12.47 -3.66
CA TRP A 318 -7.50 -13.32 -3.17
C TRP A 318 -8.25 -14.01 -4.33
N PRO A 319 -7.56 -14.80 -5.17
CA PRO A 319 -8.16 -15.42 -6.35
C PRO A 319 -9.31 -16.37 -6.02
N ASP A 320 -9.24 -17.08 -4.89
CA ASP A 320 -10.29 -18.00 -4.45
C ASP A 320 -11.58 -17.24 -4.13
N ASP A 321 -11.49 -16.18 -3.31
CA ASP A 321 -12.63 -15.33 -2.97
C ASP A 321 -13.24 -14.65 -4.20
N TRP A 322 -12.41 -14.27 -5.18
CA TRP A 322 -12.87 -13.74 -6.45
C TRP A 322 -13.64 -14.79 -7.26
N SER A 323 -13.06 -15.98 -7.44
CA SER A 323 -13.66 -17.06 -8.24
C SER A 323 -15.00 -17.55 -7.66
N HIS A 324 -15.14 -17.54 -6.33
CA HIS A 324 -16.38 -17.92 -5.66
C HIS A 324 -17.52 -16.92 -5.87
N GLN A 325 -17.24 -15.67 -6.28
CA GLN A 325 -18.29 -14.72 -6.62
C GLN A 325 -18.99 -15.06 -7.95
N GLU A 326 -18.23 -15.48 -8.97
CA GLU A 326 -18.79 -15.84 -10.28
C GLU A 326 -19.81 -16.99 -10.20
N TYR A 327 -19.70 -17.86 -9.19
CA TYR A 327 -20.67 -18.94 -8.94
C TYR A 327 -22.02 -18.43 -8.44
N TRP A 328 -22.09 -17.36 -7.64
CA TRP A 328 -23.34 -16.87 -7.06
C TRP A 328 -24.15 -15.97 -8.00
N GLU A 329 -23.52 -15.42 -9.03
CA GLU A 329 -24.18 -14.57 -10.06
C GLU A 329 -24.71 -15.39 -11.25
N SER A 330 -24.52 -16.72 -11.24
CA SER A 330 -24.91 -17.64 -12.32
C SER A 330 -26.30 -18.30 -12.18
N TRP A 331 -27.12 -17.86 -11.22
CA TRP A 331 -28.45 -18.44 -10.93
C TRP A 331 -29.59 -17.41 -10.97
#